data_AF-A0A3T1D104-F1
#
_entry.id   AF-A0A3T1D104-F1
#
_cell.length_a   1.000
_cell.length_b   1.000
_cell.length_c   1.000
_cell.angle_alpha   90.00
_cell.angle_beta   90.00
_cell.angle_gamma   90.00
#
_symmetry.space_group_name_H-M   'P 1'
#
loop_
_entity.id
_entity.type
_entity.pdbx_description
1 polymer ?
#
loop_
_entity_poly.entity_id
_entity_poly.type
_entity_poly.pdbx_seq_one_letter_code
_entity_poly.pdbx_strand_id
1 'polypeptide(L)'
;MGEEAGGKKLFVCTKPYQYLIARLIKQGCGFEYCDLVILNHFYKAEEFSDRVRETGVWGQVIYIDDGMLDQMKLQLNPIKKYFFYHSWRKFLPTAFLDISAYSEVFVAHDFVALEYAIIRKFSSESKSVILYEEGSGNYINNSTHKKWYMRFLKRVAPWFGLPGGYFGSLKWIKSIWLQRPELITANRNNPIYHKTRGLPITLEEFMRMPDIMSECYQIYPELHDVDKLVRDHDELTVILTDPFLDEITDRKAYIHSIIEKATEAATRPGSPIFFKQHPGETIQIEASITSNDQVAIMPQKLPIELLYLIIQKNKISKINLISFGSTAILNLYDLCRSNDYMSVFIIESMSMDEELKLIASRFVDLAEKHQIQFQTL
;
A
#
# COMPACT_ATOMS: atom_id res chain seq x y z
N MET A 1 -28.43 -21.74 -16.04
CA MET A 1 -27.45 -20.65 -15.89
C MET A 1 -26.11 -21.27 -16.23
N GLY A 2 -25.61 -21.03 -17.44
CA GLY A 2 -24.39 -21.66 -17.91
C GLY A 2 -23.17 -21.03 -17.26
N GLU A 3 -22.28 -21.85 -16.73
CA GLU A 3 -20.92 -21.47 -16.36
C GLU A 3 -20.22 -20.96 -17.63
N GLU A 4 -20.01 -19.65 -17.73
CA GLU A 4 -19.01 -19.13 -18.67
C GLU A 4 -17.68 -19.75 -18.30
N ALA A 5 -17.09 -20.51 -19.23
CA ALA A 5 -15.72 -21.00 -19.12
C ALA A 5 -14.81 -19.84 -18.69
N GLY A 6 -14.28 -19.92 -17.47
CA GLY A 6 -13.70 -18.77 -16.75
C GLY A 6 -12.49 -18.21 -17.47
N GLY A 7 -12.68 -17.10 -18.21
CA GLY A 7 -11.58 -16.41 -18.88
C GLY A 7 -10.53 -15.90 -17.89
N LYS A 8 -9.29 -15.77 -18.36
CA LYS A 8 -8.13 -15.38 -17.55
C LYS A 8 -8.34 -14.06 -16.81
N LYS A 9 -7.68 -13.90 -15.65
CA LYS A 9 -7.73 -12.67 -14.84
C LYS A 9 -6.41 -11.95 -14.94
N LEU A 10 -6.44 -10.62 -15.05
CA LEU A 10 -5.24 -9.79 -15.05
C LEU A 10 -5.17 -8.99 -13.75
N PHE A 11 -4.04 -9.02 -13.06
CA PHE A 11 -3.77 -8.16 -11.91
C PHE A 11 -2.66 -7.17 -12.27
N VAL A 12 -2.79 -5.92 -11.84
CA VAL A 12 -1.79 -4.87 -12.06
C VAL A 12 -1.38 -4.28 -10.73
N CYS A 13 -0.08 -4.28 -10.43
CA CYS A 13 0.50 -3.77 -9.20
C CYS A 13 1.58 -2.71 -9.49
N THR A 14 1.63 -1.68 -8.65
CA THR A 14 2.64 -0.62 -8.66
C THR A 14 3.36 -0.50 -7.32
N LYS A 15 3.03 -1.35 -6.34
CA LYS A 15 3.68 -1.41 -5.02
C LYS A 15 3.80 -2.86 -4.53
N PRO A 16 4.82 -3.18 -3.71
CA PRO A 16 4.94 -4.51 -3.09
C PRO A 16 3.72 -4.92 -2.25
N TYR A 17 3.12 -4.00 -1.49
CA TYR A 17 1.92 -4.28 -0.70
C TYR A 17 0.72 -4.69 -1.58
N GLN A 18 0.57 -4.09 -2.75
CA GLN A 18 -0.52 -4.42 -3.67
C GLN A 18 -0.42 -5.85 -4.21
N TYR A 19 0.80 -6.38 -4.33
CA TYR A 19 0.99 -7.79 -4.65
C TYR A 19 0.37 -8.70 -3.58
N LEU A 20 0.50 -8.36 -2.29
CA LEU A 20 -0.14 -9.12 -1.20
C LEU A 20 -1.67 -9.10 -1.35
N ILE A 21 -2.26 -7.94 -1.64
CA ILE A 21 -3.72 -7.84 -1.84
C ILE A 21 -4.18 -8.56 -3.11
N ALA A 22 -3.44 -8.47 -4.21
CA ALA A 22 -3.73 -9.21 -5.44
C ALA A 22 -3.66 -10.74 -5.20
N ARG A 23 -2.63 -11.20 -4.50
CA ARG A 23 -2.44 -12.61 -4.15
C ARG A 23 -3.52 -13.12 -3.18
N LEU A 24 -3.95 -12.28 -2.24
CA LEU A 24 -5.08 -12.53 -1.35
C LEU A 24 -6.38 -12.70 -2.14
N ILE A 25 -6.65 -11.81 -3.10
CA ILE A 25 -7.85 -11.92 -3.96
C ILE A 25 -7.80 -13.20 -4.78
N LYS A 26 -6.66 -13.49 -5.43
CA LYS A 26 -6.45 -14.74 -6.19
C LYS A 26 -6.75 -15.96 -5.32
N GLN A 27 -6.22 -15.97 -4.08
CA GLN A 27 -6.41 -17.08 -3.14
C GLN A 27 -7.86 -17.21 -2.68
N GLY A 28 -8.44 -16.12 -2.16
CA GLY A 28 -9.77 -16.13 -1.57
C GLY A 28 -10.89 -16.38 -2.59
N CYS A 29 -10.70 -15.98 -3.85
CA CYS A 29 -11.65 -16.31 -4.92
C CYS A 29 -11.38 -17.65 -5.62
N GLY A 30 -10.28 -18.34 -5.30
CA GLY A 30 -9.90 -19.58 -5.97
C GLY A 30 -9.60 -19.40 -7.46
N PHE A 31 -9.03 -18.25 -7.87
CA PHE A 31 -8.72 -18.02 -9.27
C PHE A 31 -7.46 -18.80 -9.69
N GLU A 32 -7.64 -19.71 -10.65
CA GLU A 32 -6.55 -20.54 -11.17
C GLU A 32 -5.77 -19.81 -12.28
N TYR A 33 -6.48 -19.30 -13.29
CA TYR A 33 -5.88 -18.66 -14.46
C TYR A 33 -5.69 -17.15 -14.26
N CYS A 34 -4.56 -16.74 -13.68
CA CYS A 34 -4.23 -15.33 -13.46
C CYS A 34 -2.85 -14.95 -13.98
N ASP A 35 -2.76 -13.76 -14.55
CA ASP A 35 -1.48 -13.08 -14.82
C ASP A 35 -1.33 -11.85 -13.95
N LEU A 36 -0.07 -11.48 -13.73
CA LEU A 36 0.33 -10.32 -12.96
C LEU A 36 1.18 -9.38 -13.81
N VAL A 37 0.90 -8.09 -13.68
CA VAL A 37 1.66 -7.00 -14.26
C VAL A 37 2.26 -6.19 -13.11
N ILE A 38 3.57 -5.99 -13.14
CA ILE A 38 4.30 -5.17 -12.16
C ILE A 38 4.85 -3.95 -12.89
N LEU A 39 4.44 -2.77 -12.43
CA LEU A 39 4.86 -1.48 -12.98
C LEU A 39 6.06 -0.92 -12.21
N ASN A 40 6.95 -0.21 -12.91
CA ASN A 40 8.17 0.37 -12.35
C ASN A 40 7.93 1.63 -11.50
N HIS A 41 7.25 1.46 -10.37
CA HIS A 41 6.83 2.55 -9.47
C HIS A 41 7.48 2.46 -8.07
N PHE A 42 8.36 1.48 -7.86
CA PHE A 42 9.08 1.30 -6.61
C PHE A 42 10.49 0.78 -6.86
N TYR A 43 11.38 1.04 -5.90
CA TYR A 43 12.77 0.62 -5.97
C TYR A 43 12.89 -0.90 -6.19
N LYS A 44 13.66 -1.30 -7.21
CA LYS A 44 13.90 -2.70 -7.61
C LYS A 44 12.64 -3.47 -8.05
N ALA A 45 11.67 -2.80 -8.68
CA ALA A 45 10.47 -3.45 -9.22
C ALA A 45 10.76 -4.61 -10.19
N GLU A 46 11.79 -4.50 -11.02
CA GLU A 46 12.22 -5.56 -11.93
C GLU A 46 12.72 -6.80 -11.17
N GLU A 47 13.67 -6.64 -10.24
CA GLU A 47 14.17 -7.72 -9.36
C GLU A 47 13.02 -8.38 -8.58
N PHE A 48 12.08 -7.57 -8.08
CA PHE A 48 10.87 -8.08 -7.42
C PHE A 48 10.02 -8.92 -8.37
N SER A 49 9.86 -8.50 -9.63
CA SER A 49 9.11 -9.26 -10.64
C SER A 49 9.76 -10.61 -10.96
N ASP A 50 11.09 -10.69 -10.95
CA ASP A 50 11.82 -11.94 -11.16
C ASP A 50 11.56 -12.91 -10.02
N ARG A 51 11.64 -12.46 -8.76
CA ARG A 51 11.32 -13.30 -7.60
C ARG A 51 9.87 -13.78 -7.61
N VAL A 52 8.93 -12.93 -7.99
CA VAL A 52 7.51 -13.32 -8.11
C VAL A 52 7.32 -14.35 -9.23
N ARG A 53 8.10 -14.27 -10.32
CA ARG A 53 8.06 -15.29 -11.39
C ARG A 53 8.57 -16.64 -10.91
N GLU A 54 9.59 -16.65 -10.05
CA GLU A 54 10.16 -17.87 -9.46
C GLU A 54 9.20 -18.60 -8.50
N THR A 55 8.14 -17.95 -8.00
CA THR A 55 7.16 -18.65 -7.15
C THR A 55 6.24 -19.58 -7.94
N GLY A 56 6.13 -19.40 -9.26
CA GLY A 56 5.29 -20.22 -10.13
C GLY A 56 3.78 -20.09 -9.90
N VAL A 57 3.35 -19.15 -9.05
CA VAL A 57 1.94 -18.96 -8.67
C VAL A 57 1.10 -18.32 -9.77
N TRP A 58 1.73 -17.50 -10.61
CA TRP A 58 1.09 -16.75 -11.68
C TRP A 58 1.37 -17.40 -13.03
N GLY A 59 0.39 -17.39 -13.94
CA GLY A 59 0.58 -17.92 -15.29
C GLY A 59 1.65 -17.15 -16.05
N GLN A 60 1.62 -15.82 -15.98
CA GLN A 60 2.65 -14.93 -16.46
C GLN A 60 2.86 -13.78 -15.47
N VAL A 61 4.12 -13.35 -15.35
CA VAL A 61 4.53 -12.15 -14.60
C VAL A 61 5.23 -11.20 -15.57
N ILE A 62 4.55 -10.10 -15.89
CA ILE A 62 4.97 -9.10 -16.88
C ILE A 62 5.48 -7.88 -16.13
N TYR A 63 6.75 -7.52 -16.36
CA TYR A 63 7.32 -6.26 -15.90
C TYR A 63 7.18 -5.19 -16.99
N ILE A 64 6.76 -3.98 -16.61
CA ILE A 64 6.67 -2.84 -17.53
C ILE A 64 7.26 -1.60 -16.87
N ASP A 65 8.24 -1.01 -17.55
CA ASP A 65 8.76 0.29 -17.18
C ASP A 65 7.91 1.43 -17.77
N ASP A 66 7.06 2.02 -16.93
CA ASP A 66 6.22 3.17 -17.26
C ASP A 66 6.57 4.42 -16.42
N GLY A 67 7.71 4.43 -15.74
CA GLY A 67 8.08 5.50 -14.80
C GLY A 67 8.10 6.89 -15.45
N MET A 68 8.61 7.00 -16.68
CA MET A 68 8.60 8.27 -17.44
C MET A 68 7.18 8.76 -17.75
N LEU A 69 6.25 7.85 -18.05
CA LEU A 69 4.88 8.20 -18.40
C LEU A 69 4.16 8.83 -17.21
N ASP A 70 4.33 8.26 -16.01
CA ASP A 70 3.68 8.77 -14.81
C ASP A 70 4.29 10.12 -14.37
N GLN A 71 5.61 10.28 -14.46
CA GLN A 71 6.28 11.56 -14.24
C GLN A 71 5.77 12.65 -15.19
N MET A 72 5.66 12.35 -16.48
CA MET A 72 5.11 13.28 -17.47
C MET A 72 3.69 13.71 -17.10
N LYS A 73 2.82 12.75 -16.73
CA LYS A 73 1.43 13.01 -16.31
C LYS A 73 1.36 13.98 -15.13
N LEU A 74 2.25 13.84 -14.14
CA LEU A 74 2.25 14.69 -12.94
C LEU A 74 2.51 16.16 -13.28
N GLN A 75 3.38 16.44 -14.26
CA GLN A 75 3.74 17.79 -14.72
C GLN A 75 2.65 18.49 -15.56
N LEU A 76 1.60 17.78 -15.97
CA LEU A 76 0.55 18.34 -16.82
C LEU A 76 -0.42 19.22 -16.02
N ASN A 77 -0.76 20.38 -16.60
CA ASN A 77 -1.86 21.21 -16.13
C ASN A 77 -3.24 20.53 -16.38
N PRO A 78 -4.35 21.00 -15.79
CA PRO A 78 -5.65 20.33 -15.89
C PRO A 78 -6.16 20.12 -17.33
N ILE A 79 -5.97 21.09 -18.23
CA ILE A 79 -6.40 20.97 -19.64
C ILE A 79 -5.56 19.91 -20.36
N LYS A 80 -4.24 19.93 -20.18
CA LYS A 80 -3.35 18.92 -20.74
C LYS A 80 -3.65 17.52 -20.19
N LYS A 81 -4.00 17.40 -18.90
CA LYS A 81 -4.44 16.14 -18.29
C LYS A 81 -5.69 15.58 -18.97
N TYR A 82 -6.66 16.44 -19.31
CA TYR A 82 -7.84 16.02 -20.07
C TYR A 82 -7.43 15.34 -21.40
N PHE A 83 -6.64 16.01 -22.24
CA PHE A 83 -6.22 15.43 -23.52
C PHE A 83 -5.32 14.20 -23.36
N PHE A 84 -4.49 14.16 -22.31
CA PHE A 84 -3.66 13.00 -21.97
C PHE A 84 -4.52 11.77 -21.71
N TYR A 85 -5.47 11.82 -20.77
CA TYR A 85 -6.33 10.68 -20.45
C TYR A 85 -7.27 10.29 -21.60
N HIS A 86 -7.70 11.25 -22.43
CA HIS A 86 -8.46 10.93 -23.63
C HIS A 86 -7.62 10.25 -24.72
N SER A 87 -6.30 10.42 -24.70
CA SER A 87 -5.35 9.81 -25.64
C SER A 87 -4.77 8.48 -25.14
N TRP A 88 -5.46 7.79 -24.22
CA TRP A 88 -4.96 6.59 -23.54
C TRP A 88 -4.41 5.49 -24.46
N ARG A 89 -4.94 5.35 -25.68
CA ARG A 89 -4.44 4.39 -26.67
C ARG A 89 -2.98 4.62 -27.05
N LYS A 90 -2.47 5.85 -26.96
CA LYS A 90 -1.09 6.20 -27.33
C LYS A 90 -0.04 5.63 -26.37
N PHE A 91 -0.44 5.31 -25.15
CA PHE A 91 0.45 4.79 -24.12
C PHE A 91 0.01 3.42 -23.61
N LEU A 92 -0.89 2.74 -24.32
CA LEU A 92 -1.20 1.34 -24.08
C LEU A 92 -0.08 0.47 -24.68
N PRO A 93 0.63 -0.34 -23.87
CA PRO A 93 1.66 -1.25 -24.37
C PRO A 93 1.12 -2.27 -25.37
N THR A 94 1.96 -2.69 -26.31
CA THR A 94 1.61 -3.70 -27.34
C THR A 94 1.05 -4.97 -26.73
N ALA A 95 1.58 -5.39 -25.57
CA ALA A 95 1.13 -6.57 -24.83
C ALA A 95 -0.36 -6.54 -24.42
N PHE A 96 -0.99 -5.36 -24.39
CA PHE A 96 -2.42 -5.21 -24.07
C PHE A 96 -3.27 -4.80 -25.27
N LEU A 97 -2.74 -4.85 -26.49
CA LEU A 97 -3.57 -4.62 -27.70
C LEU A 97 -4.58 -5.74 -27.91
N ASP A 98 -4.17 -6.98 -27.63
CA ASP A 98 -5.06 -8.14 -27.57
C ASP A 98 -5.21 -8.57 -26.10
N ILE A 99 -6.44 -8.47 -25.59
CA ILE A 99 -6.78 -8.94 -24.24
C ILE A 99 -7.88 -10.01 -24.32
N SER A 100 -8.11 -10.63 -25.48
CA SER A 100 -9.19 -11.60 -25.73
C SER A 100 -9.22 -12.75 -24.72
N ALA A 101 -8.06 -13.20 -24.26
CA ALA A 101 -7.93 -14.26 -23.25
C ALA A 101 -8.44 -13.86 -21.86
N TYR A 102 -8.53 -12.57 -21.55
CA TYR A 102 -8.91 -12.07 -20.23
C TYR A 102 -10.39 -11.72 -20.15
N SER A 103 -11.03 -12.10 -19.04
CA SER A 103 -12.42 -11.75 -18.73
C SER A 103 -12.54 -10.48 -17.89
N GLU A 104 -11.54 -10.20 -17.05
CA GLU A 104 -11.52 -9.03 -16.17
C GLU A 104 -10.10 -8.63 -15.74
N VAL A 105 -10.00 -7.39 -15.25
CA VAL A 105 -8.78 -6.82 -14.69
C VAL A 105 -9.01 -6.27 -13.29
N PHE A 106 -8.01 -6.51 -12.44
CA PHE A 106 -7.86 -5.97 -11.10
C PHE A 106 -6.75 -4.92 -11.11
N VAL A 107 -7.06 -3.69 -10.71
CA VAL A 107 -6.11 -2.55 -10.64
C VAL A 107 -6.16 -1.90 -9.26
N ALA A 108 -5.07 -1.31 -8.80
CA ALA A 108 -5.03 -0.64 -7.50
C ALA A 108 -5.42 0.84 -7.63
N HIS A 109 -5.08 1.48 -8.76
CA HIS A 109 -5.34 2.90 -8.98
C HIS A 109 -6.16 3.16 -10.24
N ASP A 110 -6.88 4.29 -10.20
CA ASP A 110 -7.59 4.83 -11.36
C ASP A 110 -6.92 6.09 -11.93
N PHE A 111 -5.75 6.49 -11.40
CA PHE A 111 -5.01 7.70 -11.81
C PHE A 111 -3.55 7.45 -12.24
N VAL A 112 -3.01 6.25 -12.05
CA VAL A 112 -1.75 5.85 -12.68
C VAL A 112 -1.99 5.74 -14.17
N ALA A 113 -1.12 6.34 -14.98
CA ALA A 113 -1.37 6.49 -16.42
C ALA A 113 -1.62 5.14 -17.10
N LEU A 114 -0.74 4.16 -16.89
CA LEU A 114 -0.86 2.86 -17.52
C LEU A 114 -2.05 2.04 -16.99
N GLU A 115 -2.29 2.01 -15.67
CA GLU A 115 -3.50 1.39 -15.10
C GLU A 115 -4.76 1.98 -15.72
N TYR A 116 -4.82 3.30 -15.88
CA TYR A 116 -5.93 3.97 -16.55
C TYR A 116 -6.11 3.52 -18.01
N ALA A 117 -5.02 3.39 -18.79
CA ALA A 117 -5.11 2.85 -20.16
C ALA A 117 -5.65 1.41 -20.17
N ILE A 118 -5.23 0.57 -19.23
CA ILE A 118 -5.71 -0.80 -19.10
C ILE A 118 -7.20 -0.82 -18.73
N ILE A 119 -7.64 0.00 -17.76
CA ILE A 119 -9.06 0.19 -17.41
C ILE A 119 -9.88 0.55 -18.66
N ARG A 120 -9.40 1.52 -19.45
CA ARG A 120 -10.08 1.96 -20.67
C ARG A 120 -10.14 0.88 -21.74
N LYS A 121 -9.06 0.11 -21.90
CA LYS A 121 -8.99 -1.01 -22.86
C LYS A 121 -9.98 -2.11 -22.50
N PHE A 122 -9.96 -2.61 -21.26
CA PHE A 122 -10.91 -3.62 -20.78
C PHE A 122 -12.35 -3.15 -20.91
N SER A 123 -12.66 -1.92 -20.46
CA SER A 123 -14.01 -1.40 -20.57
C SER A 123 -14.47 -1.19 -22.01
N SER A 124 -13.57 -0.84 -22.95
CA SER A 124 -13.93 -0.69 -24.37
C SER A 124 -14.30 -2.02 -25.07
N GLU A 125 -13.92 -3.15 -24.47
CA GLU A 125 -14.29 -4.50 -24.89
C GLU A 125 -15.35 -5.13 -23.98
N SER A 126 -16.06 -4.31 -23.20
CA SER A 126 -17.14 -4.75 -22.29
C SER A 126 -16.68 -5.76 -21.22
N LYS A 127 -15.38 -5.78 -20.88
CA LYS A 127 -14.81 -6.61 -19.82
C LYS A 127 -14.89 -5.93 -18.47
N SER A 128 -14.94 -6.73 -17.40
CA SER A 128 -15.07 -6.19 -16.04
C SER A 128 -13.76 -5.55 -15.58
N VAL A 129 -13.88 -4.41 -14.91
CA VAL A 129 -12.78 -3.72 -14.25
C VAL A 129 -13.10 -3.61 -12.77
N ILE A 130 -12.21 -4.16 -11.94
CA ILE A 130 -12.31 -4.14 -10.49
C ILE A 130 -11.14 -3.34 -9.96
N LEU A 131 -11.43 -2.37 -9.09
CA LEU A 131 -10.40 -1.70 -8.31
C LEU A 131 -10.22 -2.46 -7.00
N TYR A 132 -9.00 -2.77 -6.60
CA TYR A 132 -8.71 -3.35 -5.30
C TYR A 132 -7.94 -2.35 -4.43
N GLU A 133 -7.84 -2.69 -3.15
CA GLU A 133 -7.22 -1.80 -2.17
C GLU A 133 -5.75 -1.48 -2.47
N GLU A 134 -5.44 -0.20 -2.39
CA GLU A 134 -4.11 0.38 -2.49
C GLU A 134 -3.53 0.67 -1.11
N GLY A 135 -4.40 1.14 -0.19
CA GLY A 135 -4.07 1.56 1.16
C GLY A 135 -5.08 2.57 1.68
N SER A 136 -4.64 3.48 2.56
CA SER A 136 -5.52 4.50 3.16
C SER A 136 -6.17 5.45 2.15
N GLY A 137 -5.56 5.61 0.97
CA GLY A 137 -6.05 6.48 -0.11
C GLY A 137 -7.45 6.11 -0.60
N ASN A 138 -7.87 4.85 -0.44
CA ASN A 138 -9.21 4.38 -0.77
C ASN A 138 -10.30 4.93 0.19
N TYR A 139 -9.93 5.28 1.42
CA TYR A 139 -10.85 5.62 2.52
C TYR A 139 -11.03 7.12 2.73
N ILE A 140 -10.24 7.95 2.03
CA ILE A 140 -10.24 9.40 2.17
C ILE A 140 -10.67 10.09 0.87
N ASN A 141 -11.15 11.33 1.01
CA ASN A 141 -11.33 12.21 -0.13
C ASN A 141 -9.98 12.82 -0.53
N ASN A 142 -9.45 12.39 -1.67
CA ASN A 142 -8.17 12.86 -2.22
C ASN A 142 -8.27 14.27 -2.85
N SER A 143 -9.40 14.96 -2.73
CA SER A 143 -9.54 16.36 -3.13
C SER A 143 -8.85 17.30 -2.12
N THR A 144 -7.53 17.47 -2.28
CA THR A 144 -6.69 18.30 -1.40
C THR A 144 -6.67 19.79 -1.75
N HIS A 145 -7.33 20.19 -2.84
CA HIS A 145 -7.24 21.56 -3.34
C HIS A 145 -7.91 22.57 -2.38
N LYS A 146 -7.18 23.62 -1.99
CA LYS A 146 -7.74 24.74 -1.20
C LYS A 146 -8.86 25.48 -1.94
N LYS A 147 -8.79 25.57 -3.27
CA LYS A 147 -9.73 26.33 -4.11
C LYS A 147 -11.01 25.54 -4.38
N TRP A 148 -12.16 26.14 -4.06
CA TRP A 148 -13.48 25.49 -4.18
C TRP A 148 -13.78 24.99 -5.60
N TYR A 149 -13.43 25.75 -6.64
CA TYR A 149 -13.68 25.37 -8.03
C TYR A 149 -12.88 24.13 -8.44
N MET A 150 -11.66 23.95 -7.93
CA MET A 150 -10.88 22.73 -8.19
C MET A 150 -11.49 21.51 -7.51
N ARG A 151 -12.05 21.68 -6.28
CA ARG A 151 -12.81 20.61 -5.62
C ARG A 151 -14.04 20.22 -6.43
N PHE A 152 -14.75 21.22 -6.96
CA PHE A 152 -15.90 20.99 -7.84
C PHE A 152 -15.50 20.26 -9.12
N LEU A 153 -14.43 20.69 -9.80
CA LEU A 153 -13.90 20.02 -10.98
C LEU A 153 -13.53 18.56 -10.69
N LYS A 154 -12.88 18.28 -9.55
CA LYS A 154 -12.55 16.92 -9.12
C LYS A 154 -13.78 16.05 -8.84
N ARG A 155 -14.89 16.65 -8.41
CA ARG A 155 -16.16 15.97 -8.19
C ARG A 155 -16.83 15.55 -9.50
N VAL A 156 -16.77 16.40 -10.53
CA VAL A 156 -17.40 16.12 -11.83
C VAL A 156 -16.47 15.42 -12.83
N ALA A 157 -15.15 15.41 -12.57
CA ALA A 157 -14.13 14.77 -13.40
C ALA A 157 -14.50 13.33 -13.85
N PRO A 158 -15.04 12.45 -12.99
CA PRO A 158 -15.41 11.09 -13.40
C PRO A 158 -16.45 11.02 -14.52
N TRP A 159 -17.33 12.03 -14.64
CA TRP A 159 -18.33 12.10 -15.72
C TRP A 159 -17.69 12.31 -17.09
N PHE A 160 -16.57 13.04 -17.12
CA PHE A 160 -15.72 13.22 -18.29
C PHE A 160 -14.71 12.10 -18.44
N GLY A 161 -14.77 11.07 -17.59
CA GLY A 161 -13.82 9.98 -17.64
C GLY A 161 -12.45 10.33 -17.08
N LEU A 162 -12.34 11.35 -16.24
CA LEU A 162 -11.09 11.72 -15.57
C LEU A 162 -11.08 11.24 -14.11
N PRO A 163 -9.89 10.92 -13.55
CA PRO A 163 -9.79 10.50 -12.15
C PRO A 163 -10.31 11.58 -11.19
N GLY A 164 -11.23 11.18 -10.31
CA GLY A 164 -11.97 12.07 -9.42
C GLY A 164 -11.26 12.39 -8.11
N GLY A 165 -12.07 12.76 -7.10
CA GLY A 165 -11.64 12.93 -5.71
C GLY A 165 -11.64 11.65 -4.88
N TYR A 166 -12.34 10.60 -5.34
CA TYR A 166 -12.34 9.26 -4.73
C TYR A 166 -11.85 8.23 -5.76
N PHE A 167 -10.97 7.32 -5.34
CA PHE A 167 -10.56 6.19 -6.17
C PHE A 167 -11.76 5.29 -6.45
N GLY A 168 -11.90 4.82 -7.70
CA GLY A 168 -13.02 3.97 -8.09
C GLY A 168 -14.26 4.74 -8.60
N SER A 169 -14.21 6.08 -8.56
CA SER A 169 -15.33 6.93 -9.01
C SER A 169 -15.54 6.89 -10.53
N LEU A 170 -14.54 6.47 -11.31
CA LEU A 170 -14.67 6.31 -12.76
C LEU A 170 -15.82 5.36 -13.13
N LYS A 171 -16.62 5.75 -14.13
CA LYS A 171 -17.77 4.95 -14.60
C LYS A 171 -17.41 3.55 -15.11
N TRP A 172 -16.17 3.34 -15.53
CA TRP A 172 -15.68 2.08 -16.07
C TRP A 172 -15.35 1.05 -14.98
N ILE A 173 -15.16 1.50 -13.74
CA ILE A 173 -14.89 0.62 -12.60
C ILE A 173 -16.22 0.07 -12.11
N LYS A 174 -16.37 -1.26 -12.20
CA LYS A 174 -17.61 -1.99 -11.87
C LYS A 174 -17.73 -2.25 -10.37
N SER A 175 -16.63 -2.60 -9.72
CA SER A 175 -16.57 -2.94 -8.30
C SER A 175 -15.28 -2.43 -7.68
N ILE A 176 -15.31 -2.17 -6.36
CA ILE A 176 -14.16 -1.76 -5.56
C ILE A 176 -14.06 -2.71 -4.37
N TRP A 177 -12.92 -3.37 -4.21
CA TRP A 177 -12.71 -4.42 -3.21
C TRP A 177 -11.74 -3.92 -2.15
N LEU A 178 -12.22 -3.81 -0.92
CA LEU A 178 -11.51 -3.19 0.19
C LEU A 178 -11.44 -4.15 1.38
N GLN A 179 -10.40 -4.02 2.20
CA GLN A 179 -10.33 -4.74 3.48
C GLN A 179 -11.45 -4.32 4.43
N ARG A 180 -11.86 -3.03 4.37
CA ARG A 180 -12.83 -2.41 5.29
C ARG A 180 -13.96 -1.69 4.55
N PRO A 181 -14.79 -2.42 3.77
CA PRO A 181 -15.83 -1.81 2.96
C PRO A 181 -16.81 -0.96 3.78
N GLU A 182 -17.02 -1.29 5.04
CA GLU A 182 -17.95 -0.63 5.96
C GLU A 182 -17.68 0.86 6.14
N LEU A 183 -16.42 1.31 6.03
CA LEU A 183 -16.06 2.73 6.17
C LEU A 183 -16.55 3.58 5.00
N ILE A 184 -16.69 2.95 3.83
CA ILE A 184 -17.29 3.57 2.66
C ILE A 184 -18.80 3.37 2.69
N THR A 185 -19.27 2.17 3.03
CA THR A 185 -20.69 1.86 2.98
C THR A 185 -21.50 2.47 4.14
N ALA A 186 -20.86 2.90 5.24
CA ALA A 186 -21.57 3.63 6.30
C ALA A 186 -22.14 4.98 5.80
N ASN A 187 -21.53 5.58 4.76
CA ASN A 187 -21.98 6.84 4.18
C ASN A 187 -22.60 6.63 2.79
N ARG A 188 -23.94 6.61 2.72
CA ARG A 188 -24.68 6.50 1.44
C ARG A 188 -24.43 7.65 0.46
N ASN A 189 -23.92 8.80 0.92
CA ASN A 189 -23.54 9.91 0.06
C ASN A 189 -22.14 9.75 -0.55
N ASN A 190 -21.38 8.72 -0.15
CA ASN A 190 -20.08 8.44 -0.74
C ASN A 190 -20.28 8.00 -2.21
N PRO A 191 -19.61 8.64 -3.20
CA PRO A 191 -19.83 8.37 -4.62
C PRO A 191 -19.51 6.93 -5.04
N ILE A 192 -18.74 6.20 -4.23
CA ILE A 192 -18.36 4.81 -4.51
C ILE A 192 -19.10 3.78 -3.65
N TYR A 193 -20.05 4.20 -2.81
CA TYR A 193 -20.86 3.34 -1.93
C TYR A 193 -21.39 2.10 -2.65
N HIS A 194 -22.07 2.28 -3.79
CA HIS A 194 -22.75 1.19 -4.51
C HIS A 194 -21.81 0.18 -5.18
N LYS A 195 -20.52 0.52 -5.33
CA LYS A 195 -19.52 -0.33 -5.97
C LYS A 195 -18.67 -1.10 -4.96
N THR A 196 -18.71 -0.70 -3.70
CA THR A 196 -17.76 -1.15 -2.68
C THR A 196 -18.18 -2.50 -2.11
N ARG A 197 -17.21 -3.40 -1.95
CA ARG A 197 -17.35 -4.76 -1.41
C ARG A 197 -16.13 -5.12 -0.59
N GLY A 198 -16.28 -6.10 0.29
CA GLY A 198 -15.15 -6.67 1.04
C GLY A 198 -14.24 -7.51 0.16
N LEU A 199 -12.98 -7.65 0.58
CA LEU A 199 -12.08 -8.69 0.08
C LEU A 199 -12.64 -10.09 0.39
N PRO A 200 -12.27 -11.12 -0.40
CA PRO A 200 -12.85 -12.46 -0.27
C PRO A 200 -12.43 -13.20 1.01
N ILE A 201 -11.27 -12.86 1.58
CA ILE A 201 -10.74 -13.35 2.85
C ILE A 201 -10.04 -12.19 3.56
N THR A 202 -9.82 -12.29 4.86
CA THR A 202 -9.07 -11.28 5.62
C THR A 202 -7.56 -11.41 5.38
N LEU A 203 -6.81 -10.33 5.63
CA LEU A 203 -5.34 -10.37 5.54
C LEU A 203 -4.73 -11.29 6.61
N GLU A 204 -5.33 -11.39 7.80
CA GLU A 204 -4.90 -12.31 8.86
C GLU A 204 -5.03 -13.78 8.43
N GLU A 205 -6.19 -14.17 7.90
CA GLU A 205 -6.42 -15.52 7.37
C GLU A 205 -5.44 -15.86 6.24
N PHE A 206 -5.22 -14.92 5.31
CA PHE A 206 -4.29 -15.06 4.21
C PHE A 206 -2.84 -15.29 4.69
N MET A 207 -2.36 -14.43 5.60
CA MET A 207 -0.98 -14.46 6.09
C MET A 207 -0.66 -15.70 6.96
N ARG A 208 -1.69 -16.36 7.52
CA ARG A 208 -1.55 -17.60 8.30
C ARG A 208 -1.43 -18.87 7.45
N MET A 209 -1.69 -18.79 6.14
CA MET A 209 -1.59 -19.96 5.26
C MET A 209 -0.12 -20.36 5.06
N PRO A 210 0.26 -21.63 5.32
CA PRO A 210 1.67 -22.06 5.23
C PRO A 210 2.32 -21.77 3.87
N ASP A 211 1.61 -22.02 2.78
CA ASP A 211 2.12 -21.79 1.42
C ASP A 211 2.34 -20.30 1.13
N ILE A 212 1.45 -19.44 1.64
CA ILE A 212 1.57 -17.97 1.51
C ILE A 212 2.76 -17.47 2.33
N MET A 213 2.94 -17.99 3.54
CA MET A 213 4.10 -17.67 4.36
C MET A 213 5.39 -18.07 3.63
N SER A 214 5.47 -19.29 3.09
CA SER A 214 6.62 -19.76 2.32
C SER A 214 6.90 -18.87 1.09
N GLU A 215 5.85 -18.51 0.33
CA GLU A 215 5.93 -17.60 -0.81
C GLU A 215 6.49 -16.23 -0.40
N CYS A 216 6.02 -15.66 0.71
CA CYS A 216 6.50 -14.38 1.22
C CYS A 216 7.99 -14.43 1.61
N TYR A 217 8.46 -15.49 2.27
CA TYR A 217 9.89 -15.65 2.60
C TYR A 217 10.76 -15.84 1.36
N GLN A 218 10.24 -16.43 0.28
CA GLN A 218 10.94 -16.53 -1.00
C GLN A 218 11.09 -15.16 -1.68
N ILE A 219 10.02 -14.36 -1.71
CA ILE A 219 10.03 -13.05 -2.37
C ILE A 219 10.81 -12.01 -1.56
N TYR A 220 10.71 -12.09 -0.23
CA TYR A 220 11.33 -11.19 0.74
C TYR A 220 12.32 -11.97 1.64
N PRO A 221 13.45 -12.45 1.11
CA PRO A 221 14.43 -13.21 1.87
C PRO A 221 15.00 -12.43 3.06
N GLU A 222 14.91 -11.10 3.03
CA GLU A 222 15.35 -10.24 4.14
C GLU A 222 14.54 -10.46 5.43
N LEU A 223 13.35 -11.09 5.34
CA LEU A 223 12.61 -11.55 6.51
C LEU A 223 13.44 -12.51 7.38
N HIS A 224 14.32 -13.31 6.77
CA HIS A 224 15.21 -14.20 7.52
C HIS A 224 16.25 -13.45 8.36
N ASP A 225 16.67 -12.26 7.93
CA ASP A 225 17.64 -11.48 8.68
C ASP A 225 16.97 -10.79 9.86
N VAL A 226 15.74 -10.28 9.67
CA VAL A 226 14.95 -9.74 10.78
C VAL A 226 14.60 -10.84 11.80
N ASP A 227 14.22 -12.05 11.33
CA ASP A 227 13.98 -13.20 12.22
C ASP A 227 15.18 -13.50 13.14
N LYS A 228 16.42 -13.45 12.62
CA LYS A 228 17.62 -13.70 13.42
C LYS A 228 17.79 -12.66 14.53
N LEU A 229 17.44 -11.40 14.25
CA LEU A 229 17.59 -10.29 15.18
C LEU A 229 16.55 -10.30 16.30
N VAL A 230 15.42 -10.99 16.12
CA VAL A 230 14.33 -11.01 17.13
C VAL A 230 14.12 -12.37 17.81
N ARG A 231 14.91 -13.40 17.46
CA ARG A 231 14.68 -14.81 17.86
C ARG A 231 14.49 -15.01 19.37
N ASP A 232 15.21 -14.26 20.18
CA ASP A 232 15.24 -14.42 21.64
C ASP A 232 14.54 -13.25 22.37
N HIS A 233 13.76 -12.47 21.63
CA HIS A 233 13.02 -11.33 22.15
C HIS A 233 11.51 -11.63 22.12
N ASP A 234 10.80 -11.21 23.16
CA ASP A 234 9.34 -11.30 23.27
C ASP A 234 8.65 -9.93 23.09
N GLU A 235 9.44 -8.87 23.00
CA GLU A 235 9.04 -7.49 22.75
C GLU A 235 9.88 -6.89 21.62
N LEU A 236 9.24 -6.07 20.78
CA LEU A 236 9.83 -5.41 19.63
C LEU A 236 9.39 -3.95 19.59
N THR A 237 10.30 -3.03 19.29
CA THR A 237 9.95 -1.64 18.96
C THR A 237 10.26 -1.37 17.49
N VAL A 238 9.30 -0.83 16.75
CA VAL A 238 9.50 -0.43 15.35
C VAL A 238 9.13 1.03 15.17
N ILE A 239 10.07 1.78 14.61
CA ILE A 239 9.93 3.19 14.27
C ILE A 239 9.66 3.27 12.76
N LEU A 240 8.45 3.72 12.39
CA LEU A 240 8.06 4.02 11.02
C LEU A 240 8.39 5.49 10.73
N THR A 241 9.42 5.70 9.92
CA THR A 241 9.86 7.05 9.53
C THR A 241 9.05 7.60 8.36
N ASP A 242 9.35 8.83 7.96
CA ASP A 242 8.62 9.58 6.93
C ASP A 242 9.60 10.41 6.07
N PRO A 243 9.30 10.67 4.77
CA PRO A 243 10.18 11.41 3.87
C PRO A 243 10.68 12.76 4.37
N PHE A 244 9.94 13.48 5.22
CA PHE A 244 10.39 14.78 5.73
C PHE A 244 11.70 14.70 6.53
N LEU A 245 12.06 13.51 7.04
CA LEU A 245 13.33 13.32 7.75
C LEU A 245 14.55 13.66 6.89
N ASP A 246 14.45 13.56 5.56
CA ASP A 246 15.51 13.92 4.64
C ASP A 246 15.78 15.44 4.62
N GLU A 247 14.81 16.25 5.04
CA GLU A 247 14.89 17.71 5.04
C GLU A 247 15.39 18.29 6.38
N ILE A 248 15.54 17.46 7.40
CA ILE A 248 16.00 17.89 8.73
C ILE A 248 17.49 18.24 8.69
N THR A 249 17.81 19.50 9.00
CA THR A 249 19.18 20.03 9.01
C THR A 249 20.15 19.20 9.85
N ASP A 250 19.74 18.81 11.07
CA ASP A 250 20.50 17.89 11.94
C ASP A 250 19.73 16.58 12.13
N ARG A 251 19.62 15.83 11.03
CA ARG A 251 18.91 14.53 11.00
C ARG A 251 19.45 13.55 12.04
N LYS A 252 20.75 13.58 12.32
CA LYS A 252 21.38 12.67 13.30
C LYS A 252 20.90 12.96 14.72
N ALA A 253 20.96 14.21 15.17
CA ALA A 253 20.46 14.58 16.49
C ALA A 253 18.96 14.29 16.62
N TYR A 254 18.20 14.54 15.56
CA TYR A 254 16.77 14.22 15.54
C TYR A 254 16.49 12.72 15.67
N ILE A 255 17.20 11.87 14.91
CA ILE A 255 17.08 10.40 15.05
C ILE A 255 17.45 9.95 16.46
N HIS A 256 18.49 10.50 17.08
CA HIS A 256 18.83 10.19 18.47
C HIS A 256 17.69 10.51 19.44
N SER A 257 17.03 11.66 19.28
CA SER A 257 15.86 12.00 20.10
C SER A 257 14.70 11.02 19.93
N ILE A 258 14.50 10.46 18.73
CA ILE A 258 13.49 9.43 18.49
C ILE A 258 13.88 8.13 19.19
N ILE A 259 15.17 7.75 19.16
CA ILE A 259 15.67 6.56 19.86
C ILE A 259 15.45 6.68 21.36
N GLU A 260 15.70 7.85 21.95
CA GLU A 260 15.45 8.12 23.37
C GLU A 260 13.96 7.92 23.71
N LYS A 261 13.05 8.56 22.96
CA LYS A 261 11.60 8.36 23.13
C LYS A 261 11.18 6.91 22.95
N ALA A 262 11.78 6.20 21.99
CA ALA A 262 11.49 4.79 21.73
C ALA A 262 11.96 3.87 22.86
N THR A 263 13.08 4.21 23.49
CA THR A 263 13.61 3.50 24.64
C THR A 263 12.74 3.72 25.88
N GLU A 264 12.23 4.95 26.07
CA GLU A 264 11.28 5.27 27.15
C GLU A 264 9.92 4.56 26.99
N ALA A 265 9.46 4.39 25.75
CA ALA A 265 8.21 3.68 25.45
C ALA A 265 8.31 2.15 25.59
N ALA A 266 9.53 1.59 25.46
CA ALA A 266 9.77 0.16 25.62
C ALA A 266 9.58 -0.27 27.07
N THR A 267 8.85 -1.37 27.30
CA THR A 267 8.65 -1.88 28.67
C THR A 267 9.84 -2.67 29.18
N ARG A 268 10.65 -3.23 28.28
CA ARG A 268 11.88 -3.95 28.63
C ARG A 268 13.13 -3.19 28.19
N PRO A 269 14.05 -2.89 29.11
CA PRO A 269 15.38 -2.43 28.75
C PRO A 269 16.08 -3.47 27.86
N GLY A 270 16.64 -3.03 26.73
CA GLY A 270 17.36 -3.90 25.80
C GLY A 270 16.51 -4.61 24.75
N SER A 271 15.20 -4.31 24.67
CA SER A 271 14.38 -4.74 23.54
C SER A 271 14.89 -4.12 22.23
N PRO A 272 14.89 -4.87 21.11
CA PRO A 272 15.41 -4.38 19.85
C PRO A 272 14.52 -3.28 19.27
N ILE A 273 15.17 -2.25 18.73
CA ILE A 273 14.55 -1.10 18.08
C ILE A 273 14.87 -1.18 16.59
N PHE A 274 13.83 -1.19 15.77
CA PHE A 274 13.97 -1.24 14.32
C PHE A 274 13.53 0.06 13.67
N PHE A 275 14.40 0.67 12.89
CA PHE A 275 14.01 1.72 11.96
C PHE A 275 13.50 1.12 10.67
N LYS A 276 12.26 1.42 10.31
CA LYS A 276 11.69 1.07 9.02
C LYS A 276 11.56 2.33 8.17
N GLN A 277 12.54 2.54 7.29
CA GLN A 277 12.54 3.67 6.36
C GLN A 277 11.33 3.65 5.42
N HIS A 278 10.70 4.82 5.23
CA HIS A 278 9.65 5.03 4.26
C HIS A 278 10.22 4.92 2.84
N PRO A 279 9.54 4.28 1.88
CA PRO A 279 10.07 4.12 0.51
C PRO A 279 10.40 5.41 -0.24
N GLY A 280 9.85 6.53 0.20
CA GLY A 280 10.10 7.88 -0.35
C GLY A 280 11.33 8.59 0.23
N GLU A 281 11.93 8.08 1.31
CA GLU A 281 13.21 8.59 1.81
C GLU A 281 14.34 8.21 0.85
N THR A 282 15.11 9.22 0.46
CA THR A 282 16.27 9.13 -0.43
C THR A 282 17.58 9.02 0.33
N ILE A 283 17.65 9.57 1.55
CA ILE A 283 18.83 9.51 2.41
C ILE A 283 18.70 8.28 3.33
N GLN A 284 19.59 7.31 3.17
CA GLN A 284 19.61 6.13 4.06
C GLN A 284 19.95 6.55 5.49
N ILE A 285 19.36 5.89 6.49
CA ILE A 285 19.81 6.05 7.87
C ILE A 285 21.17 5.36 8.00
N GLU A 286 22.18 6.09 8.46
CA GLU A 286 23.51 5.51 8.60
C GLU A 286 23.57 4.56 9.81
N ALA A 287 24.19 3.39 9.62
CA ALA A 287 24.47 2.46 10.71
C ALA A 287 25.32 3.07 11.85
N SER A 288 26.05 4.15 11.55
CA SER A 288 26.84 4.93 12.52
C SER A 288 25.98 5.66 13.56
N ILE A 289 24.72 5.96 13.21
CA ILE A 289 23.71 6.60 14.08
C ILE A 289 23.07 5.56 15.00
N THR A 290 23.08 4.30 14.56
CA THR A 290 22.53 3.13 15.27
C THR A 290 23.63 2.31 15.95
N SER A 291 24.74 2.93 16.36
CA SER A 291 25.95 2.26 16.89
C SER A 291 25.78 1.49 18.21
N ASN A 292 24.54 1.37 18.69
CA ASN A 292 24.16 0.58 19.84
C ASN A 292 23.60 -0.76 19.34
N ASP A 293 24.04 -1.90 19.90
CA ASP A 293 23.68 -3.26 19.42
C ASP A 293 22.17 -3.56 19.42
N GLN A 294 21.36 -2.67 19.99
CA GLN A 294 19.91 -2.74 20.08
C GLN A 294 19.17 -2.11 18.90
N VAL A 295 19.83 -1.29 18.08
CA VAL A 295 19.17 -0.55 17.00
C VAL A 295 19.54 -1.15 15.64
N ALA A 296 18.54 -1.61 14.91
CA ALA A 296 18.70 -2.18 13.57
C ALA A 296 17.86 -1.41 12.54
N ILE A 297 18.24 -1.50 11.26
CA ILE A 297 17.50 -0.88 10.16
C ILE A 297 16.84 -2.00 9.36
N MET A 298 15.52 -1.97 9.27
CA MET A 298 14.76 -2.87 8.41
C MET A 298 14.92 -2.48 6.94
N PRO A 299 14.95 -3.45 6.02
CA PRO A 299 14.99 -3.16 4.59
C PRO A 299 13.85 -2.24 4.17
N GLN A 300 14.19 -1.13 3.52
CA GLN A 300 13.21 -0.11 3.09
C GLN A 300 12.10 -0.68 2.19
N LYS A 301 12.41 -1.70 1.37
CA LYS A 301 11.45 -2.34 0.45
C LYS A 301 10.46 -3.31 1.10
N LEU A 302 10.70 -3.72 2.35
CA LEU A 302 9.85 -4.71 3.02
C LEU A 302 8.51 -4.05 3.39
N PRO A 303 7.34 -4.55 2.94
CA PRO A 303 6.05 -4.10 3.46
C PRO A 303 5.98 -4.30 4.97
N ILE A 304 5.46 -3.31 5.69
CA ILE A 304 5.41 -3.38 7.17
C ILE A 304 4.45 -4.47 7.64
N GLU A 305 3.43 -4.81 6.85
CA GLU A 305 2.49 -5.88 7.13
C GLU A 305 3.16 -7.26 7.23
N LEU A 306 4.30 -7.46 6.55
CA LEU A 306 5.07 -8.71 6.66
C LEU A 306 5.74 -8.88 8.03
N LEU A 307 5.81 -7.81 8.84
CA LEU A 307 6.23 -7.92 10.23
C LEU A 307 5.34 -8.92 11.00
N TYR A 308 4.08 -9.07 10.60
CA TYR A 308 3.19 -10.07 11.18
C TYR A 308 3.74 -11.50 11.11
N LEU A 309 4.42 -11.87 10.02
CA LEU A 309 5.03 -13.20 9.90
C LEU A 309 6.15 -13.39 10.92
N ILE A 310 6.97 -12.36 11.11
CA ILE A 310 8.06 -12.35 12.09
C ILE A 310 7.48 -12.46 13.52
N ILE A 311 6.41 -11.71 13.81
CA ILE A 311 5.70 -11.74 15.09
C ILE A 311 5.20 -13.15 15.40
N GLN A 312 4.49 -13.77 14.45
CA GLN A 312 3.94 -15.11 14.63
C GLN A 312 5.03 -16.17 14.79
N LYS A 313 6.04 -16.14 13.93
CA LYS A 313 7.12 -17.14 13.92
C LYS A 313 7.97 -17.11 15.19
N ASN A 314 8.30 -15.92 15.68
CA ASN A 314 9.15 -15.73 16.86
C ASN A 314 8.35 -15.57 18.16
N LYS A 315 7.01 -15.68 18.10
CA LYS A 315 6.10 -15.55 19.25
C LYS A 315 6.27 -14.23 20.00
N ILE A 316 6.45 -13.14 19.25
CA ILE A 316 6.54 -11.79 19.82
C ILE A 316 5.20 -11.46 20.47
N SER A 317 5.23 -11.17 21.77
CA SER A 317 4.06 -10.91 22.60
C SER A 317 3.73 -9.43 22.73
N LYS A 318 4.68 -8.55 22.38
CA LYS A 318 4.47 -7.10 22.43
C LYS A 318 5.21 -6.36 21.32
N ILE A 319 4.54 -5.40 20.71
CA ILE A 319 5.06 -4.54 19.65
C ILE A 319 4.74 -3.08 20.00
N ASN A 320 5.77 -2.26 20.09
CA ASN A 320 5.63 -0.81 20.16
C ASN A 320 5.84 -0.23 18.76
N LEU A 321 4.78 0.28 18.14
CA LEU A 321 4.86 0.98 16.85
C LEU A 321 4.92 2.47 17.09
N ILE A 322 6.01 3.10 16.69
CA ILE A 322 6.23 4.53 16.81
C ILE A 322 6.21 5.12 15.41
N SER A 323 5.45 6.19 15.18
CA SER A 323 5.31 6.78 13.86
C SER A 323 4.95 8.26 13.89
N PHE A 324 5.03 8.91 12.74
CA PHE A 324 4.54 10.26 12.49
C PHE A 324 3.11 10.28 11.92
N GLY A 325 2.31 9.24 12.20
CA GLY A 325 0.97 9.07 11.61
C GLY A 325 0.97 8.29 10.30
N SER A 326 1.86 7.30 10.14
CA SER A 326 1.82 6.41 8.99
C SER A 326 0.52 5.61 8.95
N THR A 327 -0.20 5.68 7.84
CA THR A 327 -1.44 4.91 7.66
C THR A 327 -1.19 3.42 7.47
N ALA A 328 0.06 2.98 7.28
CA ALA A 328 0.41 1.57 7.25
C ALA A 328 0.20 0.87 8.61
N ILE A 329 0.13 1.66 9.70
CA ILE A 329 -0.27 1.17 11.03
C ILE A 329 -1.66 0.52 10.98
N LEU A 330 -2.58 1.01 10.15
CA LEU A 330 -3.96 0.52 10.11
C LEU A 330 -4.04 -0.97 9.74
N ASN A 331 -3.21 -1.40 8.78
CA ASN A 331 -3.16 -2.78 8.31
C ASN A 331 -2.47 -3.68 9.35
N LEU A 332 -1.34 -3.25 9.89
CA LEU A 332 -0.60 -4.03 10.87
C LEU A 332 -1.37 -4.15 12.20
N TYR A 333 -2.10 -3.11 12.59
CA TYR A 333 -2.98 -3.13 13.75
C TYR A 333 -4.08 -4.19 13.59
N ASP A 334 -4.75 -4.28 12.43
CA ASP A 334 -5.74 -5.33 12.20
C ASP A 334 -5.18 -6.73 12.31
N LEU A 335 -4.00 -6.95 11.72
CA LEU A 335 -3.30 -8.22 11.81
C LEU A 335 -3.00 -8.63 13.26
N CYS A 336 -2.75 -7.66 14.14
CA CYS A 336 -2.36 -7.90 15.53
C CYS A 336 -3.50 -7.70 16.55
N ARG A 337 -4.66 -7.17 16.13
CA ARG A 337 -5.77 -6.77 17.01
C ARG A 337 -6.33 -7.93 17.82
N SER A 338 -6.32 -9.14 17.26
CA SER A 338 -6.86 -10.33 17.94
C SER A 338 -6.10 -10.73 19.21
N ASN A 339 -4.92 -10.15 19.46
CA ASN A 339 -4.04 -10.58 20.53
C ASN A 339 -3.59 -9.49 21.51
N ASP A 340 -4.07 -8.25 21.37
CA ASP A 340 -3.67 -7.09 22.21
C ASP A 340 -2.14 -6.84 22.27
N TYR A 341 -1.39 -7.29 21.27
CA TYR A 341 0.07 -7.22 21.25
C TYR A 341 0.63 -5.84 20.89
N MET A 342 -0.20 -4.85 20.52
CA MET A 342 0.29 -3.63 19.87
C MET A 342 -0.01 -2.36 20.66
N SER A 343 1.05 -1.63 20.97
CA SER A 343 0.98 -0.24 21.45
C SER A 343 1.38 0.70 20.31
N VAL A 344 0.53 1.68 20.00
CA VAL A 344 0.81 2.68 18.95
C VAL A 344 1.14 4.02 19.58
N PHE A 345 2.25 4.62 19.14
CA PHE A 345 2.74 5.91 19.59
C PHE A 345 2.92 6.84 18.39
N ILE A 346 2.40 8.05 18.49
CA ILE A 346 2.50 9.09 17.47
C ILE A 346 3.43 10.18 17.98
N ILE A 347 4.52 10.43 17.25
CA ILE A 347 5.44 11.52 17.56
C ILE A 347 4.82 12.83 17.09
N GLU A 348 4.57 13.75 18.01
CA GLU A 348 4.28 15.14 17.66
C GLU A 348 5.60 15.92 17.58
N SER A 349 5.83 16.60 16.46
CA SER A 349 7.03 17.42 16.28
C SER A 349 6.69 18.83 15.81
N MET A 350 7.29 19.82 16.46
CA MET A 350 7.19 21.23 16.05
C MET A 350 7.87 21.50 14.70
N SER A 351 8.72 20.58 14.25
CA SER A 351 9.42 20.62 12.96
C SER A 351 8.56 20.12 11.80
N MET A 352 7.34 19.63 12.06
CA MET A 352 6.43 19.16 11.01
C MET A 352 5.86 20.33 10.21
N ASP A 353 5.97 20.23 8.89
CA ASP A 353 5.31 21.17 8.00
C ASP A 353 3.78 20.97 7.96
N GLU A 354 3.08 21.85 7.24
CA GLU A 354 1.62 21.79 7.11
C GLU A 354 1.12 20.58 6.31
N GLU A 355 1.95 19.98 5.45
CA GLU A 355 1.59 18.78 4.68
C GLU A 355 1.63 17.53 5.55
N LEU A 356 2.63 17.42 6.41
CA LEU A 356 2.77 16.34 7.37
C LEU A 356 1.71 16.43 8.48
N LYS A 357 1.34 17.64 8.92
CA LYS A 357 0.17 17.83 9.80
C LYS A 357 -1.13 17.31 9.17
N LEU A 358 -1.29 17.48 7.86
CA LEU A 358 -2.45 16.93 7.13
C LEU A 358 -2.40 15.39 7.06
N ILE A 359 -1.21 14.79 6.94
CA ILE A 359 -1.03 13.33 7.01
C ILE A 359 -1.40 12.82 8.40
N ALA A 360 -0.84 13.43 9.45
CA ALA A 360 -1.15 13.08 10.84
C ALA A 360 -2.65 13.24 11.16
N SER A 361 -3.29 14.34 10.72
CA SER A 361 -4.72 14.54 10.94
C SER A 361 -5.57 13.47 10.24
N ARG A 362 -5.19 13.07 9.02
CA ARG A 362 -5.86 11.97 8.31
C ARG A 362 -5.68 10.65 9.00
N PHE A 363 -4.49 10.39 9.53
CA PHE A 363 -4.25 9.21 10.35
C PHE A 363 -5.16 9.22 11.58
N VAL A 364 -5.22 10.32 12.34
CA VAL A 364 -6.08 10.43 13.53
C VAL A 364 -7.55 10.20 13.15
N ASP A 365 -8.05 10.88 12.12
CA ASP A 365 -9.43 10.72 11.62
C ASP A 365 -9.75 9.26 11.24
N LEU A 366 -8.79 8.55 10.65
CA LEU A 366 -8.93 7.14 10.31
C LEU A 366 -8.85 6.29 11.59
N ALA A 367 -7.80 6.45 12.39
CA ALA A 367 -7.57 5.71 13.63
C ALA A 367 -8.79 5.74 14.55
N GLU A 368 -9.44 6.90 14.71
CA GLU A 368 -10.69 7.04 15.46
C GLU A 368 -11.83 6.19 14.85
N LYS A 369 -12.04 6.25 13.54
CA LYS A 369 -13.03 5.41 12.84
C LYS A 369 -12.72 3.92 12.96
N HIS A 370 -11.44 3.56 13.03
CA HIS A 370 -10.95 2.20 13.20
C HIS A 370 -10.88 1.75 14.67
N GLN A 371 -11.19 2.66 15.62
CA GLN A 371 -11.06 2.44 17.06
C GLN A 371 -9.65 1.97 17.46
N ILE A 372 -8.64 2.53 16.83
CA ILE A 372 -7.23 2.26 17.14
C ILE A 372 -6.84 3.16 18.30
N GLN A 373 -6.39 2.55 19.39
CA GLN A 373 -5.83 3.27 20.52
C GLN A 373 -4.39 3.67 20.22
N PHE A 374 -4.05 4.94 20.43
CA PHE A 374 -2.70 5.46 20.29
C PHE A 374 -2.38 6.48 21.38
N GLN A 375 -1.09 6.70 21.63
CA GLN A 375 -0.57 7.71 22.57
C GLN A 375 0.30 8.71 21.81
N THR A 376 0.39 9.94 22.28
CA THR A 376 1.29 10.95 21.71
C THR A 376 2.60 10.99 22.51
N LEU A 377 3.75 11.08 21.81
CA LEU A 377 5.11 11.20 22.38
C LEU A 377 5.82 12.50 22.02
#